data_AF-A0A962SXS6-F1
#
_entry.id   AF-A0A962SXS6-F1
#
_cell.length_a   1.000
_cell.length_b   1.000
_cell.length_c   1.000
_cell.angle_alpha   90.00
_cell.angle_beta   90.00
_cell.angle_gamma   90.00
#
_symmetry.space_group_name_H-M   'P 1'
#
loop_
_entity.id
_entity.type
_entity.pdbx_description
1 polymer ?
#
loop_
_entity_poly.entity_id
_entity_poly.type
_entity_poly.pdbx_seq_one_letter_code
_entity_poly.pdbx_strand_id
1 'polypeptide(L)' 'GAYERHLPPEQQRVGKANTQKIERKHLTLRTRIKRLARKTICFSKLNKMHDIIIGLFINRYEFGILV' A
#
# COMPACT_ATOMS: atom_id res chain seq x y z
N GLY A 1 -19.48 -5.99 -0.75
CA GLY A 1 -18.01 -5.91 -0.78
C GLY A 1 -17.51 -4.52 -0.40
N ALA A 2 -16.22 -4.35 -0.09
CA ALA A 2 -15.65 -3.04 0.30
C ALA A 2 -15.79 -1.97 -0.81
N TYR A 3 -15.75 -2.36 -2.08
CA TYR A 3 -15.85 -1.46 -3.24
C TYR A 3 -17.30 -1.06 -3.58
N GLU A 4 -18.28 -1.93 -3.30
CA GLU A 4 -19.71 -1.64 -3.52
C GLU A 4 -20.23 -0.47 -2.68
N ARG A 5 -19.55 -0.15 -1.57
CA ARG A 5 -19.95 0.96 -0.67
C ARG A 5 -19.50 2.33 -1.17
N HIS A 6 -18.51 2.38 -2.04
CA HIS A 6 -17.83 3.61 -2.42
C HIS A 6 -17.76 3.84 -3.93
N LEU A 7 -18.17 2.87 -4.75
CA LEU A 7 -18.14 2.96 -6.20
C LEU A 7 -19.54 2.71 -6.79
N PRO A 8 -20.05 3.60 -7.64
CA PRO A 8 -21.33 3.38 -8.30
C PRO A 8 -21.28 2.12 -9.20
N PRO A 9 -22.39 1.35 -9.31
CA PRO A 9 -22.41 0.05 -10.01
C PRO A 9 -21.92 0.11 -11.46
N GLU A 10 -22.16 1.23 -12.15
CA GLU A 10 -21.77 1.46 -13.54
C GLU A 10 -20.24 1.57 -13.73
N GLN A 11 -19.52 1.99 -12.69
CA GLN A 11 -18.05 2.10 -12.71
C GLN A 11 -17.38 0.81 -12.22
N GLN A 12 -18.14 -0.07 -11.57
CA GLN A 12 -17.62 -1.31 -11.01
C GLN A 12 -17.55 -2.40 -12.09
N ARG A 13 -16.41 -2.49 -12.78
CA ARG A 13 -16.11 -3.66 -13.61
C ARG A 13 -15.67 -4.84 -12.74
N VAL A 14 -16.62 -5.70 -12.37
CA VAL A 14 -16.35 -6.97 -11.69
C VAL A 14 -15.96 -8.01 -12.73
N GLY A 15 -14.70 -8.45 -12.73
CA GLY A 15 -14.19 -9.47 -13.64
C GLY A 15 -12.71 -9.78 -13.41
N LYS A 16 -12.22 -10.84 -14.05
CA LYS A 16 -10.81 -11.30 -13.95
C LYS A 16 -9.88 -10.57 -14.93
N ALA A 17 -10.46 -9.80 -15.85
CA ALA A 17 -9.70 -9.01 -16.81
C ALA A 17 -8.98 -7.87 -16.08
N ASN A 18 -7.68 -7.72 -16.34
CA ASN A 18 -6.82 -6.64 -15.84
C ASN A 18 -6.58 -6.59 -14.30
N THR A 19 -7.04 -7.57 -13.51
CA THR A 19 -6.76 -7.63 -12.05
C THR A 19 -5.30 -7.95 -11.74
N GLN A 20 -4.63 -8.65 -12.65
CA GLN A 20 -3.22 -9.05 -12.54
C GLN A 20 -2.30 -7.87 -12.19
N LYS A 21 -2.55 -6.68 -12.75
CA LYS A 21 -1.72 -5.50 -12.49
C LYS A 21 -1.90 -4.99 -11.05
N ILE A 22 -3.12 -5.02 -10.54
CA ILE A 22 -3.46 -4.64 -9.16
C ILE A 22 -2.86 -5.65 -8.18
N GLU A 23 -3.02 -6.95 -8.44
CA GLU A 23 -2.46 -8.03 -7.64
C GLU A 23 -0.93 -7.94 -7.56
N ARG A 24 -0.26 -7.71 -8.70
CA ARG A 24 1.20 -7.48 -8.72
C ARG A 24 1.61 -6.25 -7.92
N LYS A 25 0.89 -5.12 -8.05
CA LYS A 25 1.17 -3.92 -7.24
C LYS A 25 1.06 -4.21 -5.74
N HIS A 26 -0.01 -4.88 -5.30
CA HIS A 26 -0.18 -5.25 -3.89
C HIS A 26 0.90 -6.23 -3.41
N LEU A 27 1.32 -7.18 -4.24
CA LEU A 27 2.42 -8.10 -3.92
C LEU A 27 3.75 -7.34 -3.72
N THR A 28 4.07 -6.40 -4.61
CA THR A 28 5.26 -5.56 -4.51
C THR A 28 5.20 -4.66 -3.27
N LEU A 29 4.06 -4.05 -2.98
CA LEU A 29 3.88 -3.23 -1.78
C LEU A 29 4.09 -4.06 -0.50
N ARG A 30 3.49 -5.25 -0.42
CA ARG A 30 3.63 -6.15 0.73
C ARG A 30 5.08 -6.57 0.97
N THR A 31 5.80 -6.93 -0.08
CA THR A 31 7.23 -7.33 0.03
C THR A 31 8.11 -6.16 0.46
N ARG A 32 7.84 -4.96 -0.04
CA ARG A 32 8.51 -3.72 0.36
C ARG A 32 8.27 -3.36 1.83
N ILE A 33 7.03 -3.39 2.30
CA ILE A 33 6.69 -3.14 3.72
C ILE A 33 7.38 -4.16 4.63
N LYS A 34 7.37 -5.45 4.27
CA LYS A 34 8.08 -6.49 5.04
C LYS A 34 9.59 -6.21 5.14
N ARG A 35 10.19 -5.69 4.05
CA ARG A 35 11.60 -5.31 4.02
C ARG A 35 11.87 -4.06 4.87
N LEU A 36 11.02 -3.05 4.79
CA LEU A 36 11.08 -1.84 5.64
C LEU A 36 11.03 -2.22 7.12
N ALA A 37 10.07 -3.09 7.47
CA ALA A 37 9.94 -3.67 8.80
C ALA A 37 11.25 -4.27 9.27
N ARG A 38 11.78 -5.25 8.53
CA ARG A 38 13.01 -5.97 8.94
C ARG A 38 14.25 -5.09 9.00
N LYS A 39 14.39 -4.09 8.13
CA LYS A 39 15.61 -3.27 8.03
C LYS A 39 15.64 -2.04 8.91
N THR A 40 14.49 -1.41 9.13
CA THR A 40 14.45 -0.04 9.68
C THR A 40 13.67 0.00 10.98
N ILE A 41 12.42 -0.47 10.96
CA ILE A 41 11.52 -0.23 12.07
C ILE A 41 11.46 -1.38 13.08
N CYS A 42 12.02 -2.56 12.78
CA CYS A 42 11.91 -3.76 13.63
C CYS A 42 12.30 -3.54 15.10
N PHE A 43 13.26 -2.66 15.36
CA PHE A 43 13.79 -2.39 16.70
C PHE A 43 13.20 -1.14 17.37
N SER A 44 12.41 -0.35 16.65
CA SER A 44 11.79 0.86 17.19
C SER A 44 10.60 0.48 18.09
N LYS A 45 10.56 1.05 19.30
CA LYS A 45 9.46 0.87 20.25
C LYS A 45 8.39 1.97 20.17
N LEU A 46 8.63 3.04 19.40
CA LEU A 46 7.78 4.22 19.39
C LEU A 46 6.81 4.19 18.21
N ASN A 47 5.50 4.10 18.49
CA ASN A 47 4.44 4.09 17.47
C ASN A 47 4.50 5.30 16.54
N LYS A 48 4.76 6.49 17.09
CA LYS A 48 4.92 7.71 16.28
C LYS A 48 6.03 7.59 15.21
N MET A 49 7.13 6.91 15.52
CA MET A 49 8.21 6.70 14.56
C MET A 49 7.80 5.73 13.45
N HIS A 50 7.04 4.69 13.79
CA HIS A 50 6.48 3.76 12.82
C HIS A 50 5.55 4.48 11.85
N ASP A 51 4.63 5.30 12.37
CA ASP A 51 3.66 6.04 11.57
C ASP A 51 4.35 7.01 10.59
N ILE A 52 5.35 7.77 11.07
CA ILE A 52 6.12 8.70 10.23
C ILE A 52 6.88 7.96 9.13
N ILE A 53 7.60 6.88 9.47
CA ILE A 53 8.41 6.13 8.51
C ILE A 53 7.53 5.45 7.47
N ILE A 54 6.39 4.87 7.88
CA ILE A 54 5.42 4.26 6.95
C ILE A 54 4.82 5.33 6.04
N GLY A 55 4.43 6.49 6.58
CA GLY A 55 3.92 7.61 5.80
C GLY A 55 4.92 8.10 4.75
N LEU A 56 6.17 8.33 5.15
CA LEU A 56 7.25 8.74 4.25
C LEU A 56 7.52 7.67 3.18
N PHE A 57 7.49 6.39 3.58
CA PHE A 57 7.69 5.27 2.66
C PHE A 57 6.62 5.25 1.57
N ILE A 58 5.34 5.34 1.94
CA ILE A 58 4.22 5.32 1.00
C ILE A 58 4.27 6.56 0.08
N ASN A 59 4.48 7.74 0.64
CA ASN A 59 4.59 8.99 -0.12
C ASN A 59 5.68 8.91 -1.20
N ARG A 60 6.84 8.36 -0.86
CA ARG A 60 7.96 8.21 -1.79
C ARG A 60 7.69 7.17 -2.87
N TYR A 61 7.20 5.97 -2.51
CA TYR A 61 7.17 4.83 -3.42
C TYR A 61 5.87 4.65 -4.20
N GLU A 62 4.73 5.11 -3.66
CA GLU A 62 3.42 4.99 -4.32
C GLU A 62 2.97 6.31 -4.94
N PHE A 63 3.28 7.45 -4.30
CA PHE A 63 2.86 8.77 -4.78
C PHE A 63 3.97 9.58 -5.46
N GLY A 64 5.23 9.16 -5.36
CA GLY A 64 6.36 9.87 -5.95
C GLY A 64 6.63 11.25 -5.35
N ILE A 65 6.03 11.53 -4.19
CA ILE A 65 6.19 12.79 -3.48
C ILE A 65 7.47 12.69 -2.65
N LEU A 66 8.48 13.47 -3.02
CA LEU A 66 9.66 13.68 -2.18
C LEU A 66 9.27 14.72 -1.12
N VAL A 67 9.14 14.28 0.14
CA VAL A 67 9.11 15.18 1.30
C VAL A 67 10.54 15.40 1.77
#